data_AF-A0A8T6ZUS7-F1
#
_entry.id   AF-A0A8T6ZUS7-F1
#
_cell.length_a   1.000
_cell.length_b   1.000
_cell.length_c   1.000
_cell.angle_alpha   90.00
_cell.angle_beta   90.00
_cell.angle_gamma   90.00
#
_symmetry.space_group_name_H-M   'P 1'
#
loop_
_entity.id
_entity.type
_entity.pdbx_description
1 polymer ?
#
loop_
_entity_poly.entity_id
_entity_poly.type
_entity_poly.pdbx_seq_one_letter_code
_entity_poly.pdbx_strand_id
1 'polypeptide(L)'
;MTISVDCTTNLGAMFSGSASLTFDAIHDLDSSLAAIAGNYDDEGSTLTVSGDGAIFEQDPVTECVLSGQLSVIDPNVNVYAVTTSVDNCVELDAVFNGSTFEGLAILDTDADPDELVFAVTGEVDGETIAVLLIVTAI
;
A
#
# COMPACT_ATOMS: atom_id res chain seq x y z
N MET A 1 -18.17 -15.78 0.14
CA MET A 1 -19.56 -15.26 0.22
C MET A 1 -20.08 -15.06 -1.20
N THR A 2 -21.34 -15.42 -1.48
CA THR A 2 -21.94 -15.16 -2.81
C THR A 2 -23.19 -14.33 -2.62
N ILE A 3 -23.27 -13.20 -3.34
CA ILE A 3 -24.45 -12.35 -3.40
C ILE A 3 -25.16 -12.69 -4.70
N SER A 4 -26.44 -13.04 -4.62
CA SER A 4 -27.29 -13.23 -5.79
C SER A 4 -28.38 -12.17 -5.80
N VAL A 5 -28.68 -11.63 -6.98
CA VAL A 5 -29.80 -10.73 -7.20
C VAL A 5 -30.71 -11.32 -8.25
N ASP A 6 -32.00 -11.35 -7.96
CA ASP A 6 -33.04 -11.65 -8.91
C ASP A 6 -33.77 -10.35 -9.23
N CYS A 7 -33.87 -10.03 -10.50
CA CYS A 7 -34.51 -8.81 -10.98
C CYS A 7 -35.63 -9.16 -11.94
N THR A 8 -36.79 -8.53 -11.75
CA THR A 8 -37.90 -8.60 -12.69
C THR A 8 -38.14 -7.20 -13.24
N THR A 9 -38.11 -7.07 -14.56
CA THR A 9 -38.44 -5.80 -15.23
C THR A 9 -39.93 -5.51 -15.12
N ASN A 10 -40.34 -4.25 -15.37
CA ASN A 10 -41.75 -3.84 -15.38
C ASN A 10 -42.60 -4.57 -16.44
N LEU A 11 -41.98 -5.24 -17.41
CA LEU A 11 -42.62 -6.07 -18.43
C LEU A 11 -42.57 -7.58 -18.11
N GLY A 12 -42.10 -7.97 -16.93
CA GLY A 12 -42.12 -9.34 -16.43
C GLY A 12 -40.92 -10.21 -16.84
N ALA A 13 -39.93 -9.66 -17.57
CA ALA A 13 -38.70 -10.40 -17.86
C ALA A 13 -37.87 -10.54 -16.57
N MET A 14 -37.47 -11.78 -16.27
CA MET A 14 -36.63 -12.10 -15.11
C MET A 14 -35.18 -12.32 -15.54
N PHE A 15 -34.24 -11.80 -14.76
CA PHE A 15 -32.83 -12.14 -14.87
C PHE A 15 -32.24 -12.27 -13.47
N SER A 16 -31.30 -13.21 -13.33
CA SER A 16 -30.53 -13.39 -12.12
C SER A 16 -29.07 -13.07 -12.40
N GLY A 17 -28.40 -12.48 -11.42
CA GLY A 17 -26.97 -12.24 -11.41
C GLY A 17 -26.39 -12.67 -10.08
N SER A 18 -25.15 -13.14 -10.08
CA SER A 18 -24.43 -13.44 -8.85
C SER A 18 -23.02 -12.90 -8.89
N ALA A 19 -22.55 -12.40 -7.75
CA ALA A 19 -21.16 -12.03 -7.52
C ALA A 19 -20.61 -12.88 -6.37
N SER A 20 -19.41 -13.45 -6.56
CA SER A 20 -18.70 -14.16 -5.50
C SER A 20 -17.60 -13.26 -4.95
N LEU A 21 -17.63 -13.08 -3.64
CA LEU A 21 -16.63 -12.39 -2.84
C LEU A 21 -15.86 -13.46 -2.08
N THR A 22 -14.56 -13.54 -2.32
CA THR A 22 -13.67 -14.43 -1.55
C THR A 22 -13.00 -13.58 -0.48
N PHE A 23 -12.95 -14.10 0.75
CA PHE A 23 -12.14 -13.49 1.79
C PHE A 23 -10.71 -13.99 1.62
N ASP A 24 -9.76 -13.08 1.72
CA ASP A 24 -8.35 -13.41 1.73
C ASP A 24 -7.86 -13.51 3.18
N ALA A 25 -7.32 -14.67 3.54
CA ALA A 25 -6.87 -14.96 4.90
C ALA A 25 -5.66 -14.10 5.30
N ILE A 26 -4.97 -13.49 4.33
CA ILE A 26 -3.85 -12.59 4.59
C ILE A 26 -4.24 -11.39 5.44
N HIS A 27 -5.51 -11.00 5.42
CA HIS A 27 -6.03 -9.90 6.23
C HIS A 27 -6.22 -10.25 7.71
N ASP A 28 -6.25 -11.54 8.06
CA ASP A 28 -6.34 -12.03 9.45
C ASP A 28 -4.96 -12.24 10.10
N LEU A 29 -3.85 -11.93 9.41
CA LEU A 29 -2.52 -11.98 10.01
C LEU A 29 -2.39 -10.87 11.07
N ASP A 30 -1.79 -11.20 12.22
CA ASP A 30 -1.53 -10.22 13.26
C ASP A 30 -0.54 -9.16 12.77
N SER A 31 -0.88 -7.88 12.95
CA SER A 31 0.04 -6.79 12.64
C SER A 31 1.06 -6.57 13.76
N SER A 32 2.33 -6.43 13.38
CA SER A 32 3.37 -5.96 14.28
C SER A 32 4.49 -5.26 13.52
N LEU A 33 5.07 -4.21 14.11
CA LEU A 33 6.21 -3.52 13.49
C LEU A 33 7.43 -4.43 13.32
N ALA A 34 7.55 -5.47 14.16
CA ALA A 34 8.61 -6.46 14.02
C ALA A 34 8.43 -7.37 12.79
N ALA A 35 7.20 -7.61 12.35
CA ALA A 35 6.92 -8.43 11.18
C ALA A 35 7.26 -7.71 9.86
N ILE A 36 7.14 -6.38 9.84
CA ILE A 36 7.42 -5.54 8.66
C ILE A 36 8.79 -4.85 8.72
N ALA A 37 9.59 -5.11 9.75
CA ALA A 37 10.92 -4.52 9.88
C ALA A 37 11.91 -5.28 9.00
N GLY A 38 12.62 -4.55 8.14
CA GLY A 38 13.54 -5.16 7.18
C GLY A 38 13.92 -4.21 6.07
N ASN A 39 14.62 -4.78 5.09
CA ASN A 39 14.92 -4.12 3.83
C ASN A 39 14.06 -4.74 2.74
N TYR A 40 13.61 -3.91 1.81
CA TYR A 40 12.82 -4.31 0.67
C TYR A 40 13.44 -3.71 -0.59
N ASP A 41 13.43 -4.49 -1.68
CA ASP A 41 13.77 -4.02 -3.02
C ASP A 41 12.60 -3.21 -3.59
N ASP A 42 12.91 -1.99 -4.02
CA ASP A 42 12.02 -1.10 -4.77
C ASP A 42 12.67 -0.77 -6.12
N GLU A 43 12.50 -1.69 -7.08
CA GLU A 43 13.03 -1.56 -8.45
C GLU A 43 14.55 -1.24 -8.52
N GLY A 44 15.33 -1.74 -7.56
CA GLY A 44 16.78 -1.51 -7.45
C GLY A 44 17.20 -0.45 -6.43
N SER A 45 16.25 0.29 -5.85
CA SER A 45 16.42 1.05 -4.61
C SER A 45 16.15 0.16 -3.40
N THR A 46 16.58 0.60 -2.22
CA THR A 46 16.34 -0.15 -0.97
C THR A 46 15.47 0.66 -0.02
N LEU A 47 14.23 0.21 0.14
CA LEU A 47 13.33 0.71 1.17
C LEU A 47 13.64 0.02 2.49
N THR A 48 13.94 0.80 3.52
CA THR A 48 14.19 0.30 4.88
C THR A 48 12.99 0.61 5.77
N VAL A 49 12.51 -0.40 6.49
CA VAL A 49 11.57 -0.24 7.59
C VAL A 49 12.28 -0.61 8.90
N SER A 50 12.43 0.35 9.80
CA SER A 50 13.03 0.10 11.11
C SER A 50 12.05 -0.60 12.07
N GLY A 51 12.56 -1.14 13.18
CA GLY A 51 11.75 -1.85 14.17
C GLY A 51 10.71 -0.99 14.92
N ASP A 52 10.84 0.33 14.85
CA ASP A 52 9.84 1.30 15.31
C ASP A 52 8.94 1.82 14.17
N GLY A 53 9.06 1.24 12.97
CA GLY A 53 8.22 1.51 11.80
C GLY A 53 8.65 2.71 10.96
N ALA A 54 9.78 3.35 11.22
CA ALA A 54 10.27 4.43 10.38
C ALA A 54 10.64 3.90 8.99
N ILE A 55 10.17 4.59 7.95
CA ILE A 55 10.45 4.29 6.55
C ILE A 55 11.58 5.21 6.08
N PHE A 56 12.52 4.65 5.34
CA PHE A 56 13.52 5.43 4.62
C PHE A 56 13.91 4.75 3.30
N GLU A 57 13.97 5.53 2.23
CA GLU A 57 14.54 5.12 0.96
C GLU A 57 15.23 6.32 0.30
N GLN A 58 16.27 6.03 -0.47
CA GLN A 58 16.86 7.00 -1.38
C GLN A 58 17.09 6.37 -2.75
N ASP A 59 16.47 6.95 -3.77
CA ASP A 59 16.68 6.57 -5.17
C ASP A 59 18.01 7.16 -5.67
N PRO A 60 18.94 6.33 -6.17
CA PRO A 60 20.26 6.80 -6.62
C PRO A 60 20.26 7.52 -7.98
N VAL A 61 19.17 7.41 -8.75
CA VAL A 61 18.99 8.02 -10.07
C VAL A 61 18.27 9.36 -9.94
N THR A 62 17.15 9.39 -9.22
CA THR A 62 16.30 10.59 -9.08
C THR A 62 16.67 11.45 -7.87
N GLU A 63 17.58 10.96 -7.01
CA GLU A 63 17.97 11.55 -5.72
C GLU A 63 16.81 11.73 -4.72
N CYS A 64 15.60 11.29 -5.09
CA CYS A 64 14.41 11.33 -4.25
C CYS A 64 14.68 10.59 -2.93
N VAL A 65 14.31 11.24 -1.83
CA VAL A 65 14.33 10.68 -0.49
C VAL A 65 12.88 10.51 -0.05
N LEU A 66 12.49 9.27 0.17
CA LEU A 66 11.24 8.91 0.84
C LEU A 66 11.53 8.73 2.32
N SER A 67 10.76 9.41 3.18
CA SER A 67 10.84 9.20 4.63
C SER A 67 9.44 9.13 5.23
N GLY A 68 9.26 8.33 6.29
CA GLY A 68 7.92 8.18 6.84
C GLY A 68 7.81 7.28 8.05
N GLN A 69 6.59 6.84 8.32
CA GLN A 69 6.23 6.04 9.47
C GLN A 69 5.10 5.07 9.13
N LEU A 70 5.28 3.82 9.54
CA LEU A 70 4.27 2.78 9.65
C LEU A 70 3.80 2.66 11.10
N SER A 71 2.50 2.51 11.30
CA SER A 71 1.94 2.24 12.64
C SER A 71 0.85 1.18 12.57
N VAL A 72 0.77 0.37 13.63
CA VAL A 72 -0.27 -0.66 13.76
C VAL A 72 -1.60 0.02 14.05
N ILE A 73 -2.60 -0.19 13.19
CA ILE A 73 -3.98 0.32 13.40
C ILE A 73 -4.71 -0.57 14.40
N ASP A 74 -4.70 -1.88 14.15
CA ASP A 74 -5.23 -2.92 15.03
C ASP A 74 -4.28 -4.13 14.94
N PRO A 75 -3.77 -4.65 16.07
CA PRO A 75 -2.80 -5.74 16.08
C PRO A 75 -3.36 -7.07 15.57
N ASN A 76 -4.69 -7.23 15.45
CA ASN A 76 -5.31 -8.50 15.03
C ASN A 76 -5.71 -8.52 13.55
N VAL A 77 -5.34 -7.50 12.77
CA VAL A 77 -5.59 -7.43 11.33
C VAL A 77 -4.34 -6.96 10.63
N ASN A 78 -4.07 -7.45 9.44
CA ASN A 78 -2.87 -7.14 8.67
C ASN A 78 -3.00 -5.82 7.92
N VAL A 79 -3.09 -4.71 8.66
CA VAL A 79 -3.20 -3.37 8.10
C VAL A 79 -2.44 -2.38 8.97
N TYR A 80 -1.58 -1.61 8.32
CA TYR A 80 -0.77 -0.56 8.92
C TYR A 80 -1.21 0.79 8.37
N ALA A 81 -1.17 1.84 9.19
CA ALA A 81 -1.29 3.21 8.72
C ALA A 81 0.07 3.70 8.24
N VAL A 82 0.08 4.43 7.14
CA VAL A 82 1.28 4.96 6.48
C VAL A 82 1.20 6.48 6.43
N THR A 83 2.30 7.14 6.79
CA THR A 83 2.53 8.55 6.46
C THR A 83 3.94 8.71 5.92
N THR A 84 4.10 9.27 4.73
CA THR A 84 5.42 9.51 4.10
C THR A 84 5.53 10.92 3.53
N SER A 85 6.76 11.38 3.35
CA SER A 85 7.12 12.58 2.60
C SER A 85 8.18 12.26 1.56
N VAL A 86 8.17 13.03 0.48
CA VAL A 86 9.14 12.93 -0.62
C VAL A 86 9.88 14.26 -0.75
N ASP A 87 11.21 14.20 -0.71
CA ASP A 87 12.09 15.37 -0.78
C ASP A 87 13.36 15.08 -1.60
N ASN A 88 14.10 16.12 -1.97
CA ASN A 88 15.37 16.06 -2.70
C ASN A 88 15.35 15.43 -4.11
N CYS A 89 14.17 15.20 -4.69
CA CYS A 89 14.02 14.77 -6.07
C CYS A 89 14.62 15.77 -7.05
N VAL A 90 15.28 15.27 -8.10
CA VAL A 90 15.83 16.07 -9.20
C VAL A 90 15.08 15.82 -10.52
N GLU A 91 15.45 16.60 -11.54
CA GLU A 91 14.93 16.49 -12.91
C GLU A 91 13.39 16.49 -13.01
N LEU A 92 12.79 15.45 -13.59
CA LEU A 92 11.35 15.35 -13.82
C LEU A 92 10.58 15.03 -12.54
N ASP A 93 11.22 14.40 -11.56
CA ASP A 93 10.61 14.01 -10.29
C ASP A 93 10.64 15.13 -9.25
N ALA A 94 11.30 16.25 -9.55
CA ALA A 94 11.32 17.44 -8.69
C ALA A 94 9.91 17.97 -8.36
N VAL A 95 8.88 17.60 -9.14
CA VAL A 95 7.48 17.91 -8.87
C VAL A 95 6.96 17.28 -7.57
N PHE A 96 7.55 16.17 -7.11
CA PHE A 96 7.17 15.49 -5.87
C PHE A 96 7.78 16.12 -4.61
N ASN A 97 8.70 17.08 -4.74
CA ASN A 97 9.37 17.67 -3.58
C ASN A 97 8.39 18.39 -2.63
N GLY A 98 8.47 18.04 -1.34
CA GLY A 98 7.59 18.57 -0.31
C GLY A 98 6.19 17.96 -0.31
N SER A 99 5.94 16.96 -1.15
CA SER A 99 4.68 16.21 -1.14
C SER A 99 4.64 15.24 0.04
N THR A 100 3.43 14.99 0.54
CA THR A 100 3.17 14.03 1.60
C THR A 100 2.11 13.05 1.14
N PHE A 101 2.28 11.79 1.51
CA PHE A 101 1.32 10.73 1.22
C PHE A 101 0.86 10.07 2.51
N GLU A 102 -0.43 9.76 2.57
CA GLU A 102 -1.05 9.04 3.68
C GLU A 102 -1.88 7.88 3.13
N GLY A 103 -1.95 6.79 3.88
CA GLY A 103 -2.75 5.64 3.46
C GLY A 103 -2.52 4.41 4.32
N LEU A 104 -2.57 3.26 3.67
CA LEU A 104 -2.52 1.95 4.31
C LEU A 104 -1.41 1.11 3.70
N ALA A 105 -0.90 0.16 4.48
CA ALA A 105 -0.06 -0.91 3.98
C ALA A 105 -0.51 -2.27 4.53
N ILE A 106 -0.18 -3.34 3.80
CA ILE A 106 -0.37 -4.73 4.21
C ILE A 106 0.92 -5.51 3.96
N LEU A 107 1.21 -6.52 4.79
CA LEU A 107 2.29 -7.47 4.53
C LEU A 107 1.73 -8.69 3.78
N ASP A 108 2.13 -8.88 2.53
CA ASP A 108 1.76 -10.05 1.75
C ASP A 108 2.79 -11.18 1.97
N THR A 109 2.42 -12.18 2.77
CA THR A 109 3.23 -13.38 3.03
C THR A 109 2.88 -14.55 2.12
N ASP A 110 1.94 -14.38 1.18
CA ASP A 110 1.64 -15.38 0.15
C ASP A 110 2.59 -15.21 -1.07
N ALA A 111 3.23 -14.04 -1.20
CA ALA A 111 4.37 -13.80 -2.08
C ALA A 111 5.65 -14.52 -1.59
N ASP A 112 6.58 -14.80 -2.51
CA ASP A 112 7.90 -15.39 -2.21
C ASP A 112 8.98 -14.66 -3.03
N PRO A 113 9.75 -13.72 -2.43
CA PRO A 113 9.73 -13.30 -1.02
C PRO A 113 8.46 -12.56 -0.60
N ASP A 114 8.24 -12.40 0.72
CA ASP A 114 7.18 -11.55 1.27
C ASP A 114 7.21 -10.14 0.66
N GLU A 115 6.05 -9.56 0.37
CA GLU A 115 5.91 -8.21 -0.18
C GLU A 115 5.27 -7.26 0.84
N LEU A 116 5.70 -6.00 0.87
CA LEU A 116 4.99 -4.94 1.60
C LEU A 116 4.28 -4.06 0.59
N VAL A 117 2.95 -4.06 0.66
CA VAL A 117 2.09 -3.36 -0.32
C VAL A 117 1.52 -2.11 0.31
N PHE A 118 1.84 -0.95 -0.25
CA PHE A 118 1.37 0.36 0.17
C PHE A 118 0.30 0.87 -0.80
N ALA A 119 -0.81 1.37 -0.26
CA ALA A 119 -1.82 2.12 -1.00
C ALA A 119 -1.98 3.50 -0.34
N VAL A 120 -1.39 4.51 -0.96
CA VAL A 120 -1.31 5.87 -0.39
C VAL A 120 -1.84 6.92 -1.35
N THR A 121 -2.27 8.06 -0.81
CA THR A 121 -2.70 9.22 -1.59
C THR A 121 -2.02 10.49 -1.08
N GLY A 122 -1.73 11.41 -1.99
CA GLY A 122 -1.10 12.69 -1.68
C GLY A 122 -1.50 13.76 -2.68
N GLU A 123 -1.07 15.00 -2.44
CA GLU A 123 -1.23 16.12 -3.38
C GLU A 123 0.14 16.48 -3.96
N VAL A 124 0.20 16.57 -5.29
CA VAL A 124 1.40 16.93 -6.05
C VAL A 124 0.99 17.98 -7.08
N ASP A 125 1.59 19.17 -7.00
CA ASP A 125 1.25 20.33 -7.83
C ASP A 125 -0.26 20.67 -7.90
N GLY A 126 -0.97 20.47 -6.78
CA GLY A 126 -2.42 20.73 -6.68
C GLY A 126 -3.31 19.62 -7.25
N GLU A 127 -2.74 18.48 -7.66
CA GLU A 127 -3.48 17.30 -8.12
C GLU A 127 -3.37 16.16 -7.10
N THR A 128 -4.49 15.48 -6.84
CA THR A 128 -4.51 14.29 -5.99
C THR A 128 -3.97 13.10 -6.76
N ILE A 129 -2.90 12.50 -6.25
CA ILE A 129 -2.30 11.28 -6.79
C ILE A 129 -2.57 10.13 -5.83
N ALA A 130 -2.90 8.96 -6.39
CA ALA A 130 -2.96 7.69 -5.67
C ALA A 130 -1.82 6.80 -6.17
N VAL A 131 -1.08 6.21 -5.24
CA VAL A 131 0.07 5.34 -5.51
C VAL A 131 -0.19 3.99 -4.88
N LEU A 132 -0.04 2.94 -5.69
CA LEU A 132 0.11 1.57 -5.21
C LEU A 132 1.58 1.21 -5.39
N LEU A 133 2.28 1.00 -4.28
CA LEU A 133 3.69 0.63 -4.26
C LEU A 133 3.81 -0.79 -3.69
N ILE A 134 4.61 -1.64 -4.31
CA ILE A 134 4.85 -3.02 -3.89
C ILE A 134 6.36 -3.18 -3.81
N VAL A 135 6.87 -3.48 -2.62
CA VAL A 135 8.31 -3.71 -2.39
C VAL A 135 8.54 -5.12 -1.87
N THR A 136 9.62 -5.76 -2.31
CA THR A 136 9.86 -7.19 -2.05
C THR A 136 10.95 -7.38 -1.00
N ALA A 137 10.75 -8.23 0.01
CA ALA A 137 11.75 -8.43 1.07
C ALA A 137 13.09 -9.00 0.55
N ILE A 138 14.22 -8.55 1.11
CA ILE A 138 15.60 -8.95 0.71
C ILE A 138 16.52 -9.34 1.87
#